data_AF-A0A542D498-F1
#
_entry.id   AF-A0A542D498-F1
#
_cell.length_a   1.000
_cell.length_b   1.000
_cell.length_c   1.000
_cell.angle_alpha   90.00
_cell.angle_beta   90.00
_cell.angle_gamma   90.00
#
_symmetry.space_group_name_H-M   'P 1'
#
loop_
_entity.id
_entity.type
_entity.pdbx_description
1 polymer ?
#
loop_
_entity_poly.entity_id
_entity_poly.type
_entity_poly.pdbx_seq_one_letter_code
_entity_poly.pdbx_strand_id
1 'polypeptide(L)'
;MSKFDLKTQNEISILVGFLSALDEEVISDNDYLLIKNKNVNNESDLRSISDIILKPWFLEYVPANRDKVIQSINFIISGELSLADVVLSEVNFTFDHEIKDKLLFLTRVKSFLKEYSKDNC
;
A
#
# COMPACT_ATOMS: atom_id res chain seq x y z
N MET A 1 -19.47 4.95 16.84
CA MET A 1 -19.14 3.52 16.98
C MET A 1 -18.49 3.08 15.68
N SER A 2 -17.27 2.53 15.74
CA SER A 2 -16.64 1.98 14.54
C SER A 2 -17.50 0.84 14.00
N LYS A 3 -17.71 0.82 12.67
CA LYS A 3 -18.52 -0.20 11.97
C LYS A 3 -17.87 -1.59 11.95
N PHE A 4 -16.61 -1.69 12.36
CA PHE A 4 -15.80 -2.90 12.24
C PHE A 4 -15.38 -3.44 13.61
N ASP A 5 -15.17 -4.75 13.72
CA ASP A 5 -14.56 -5.35 14.91
C ASP A 5 -13.09 -4.92 15.09
N LEU A 6 -12.52 -5.17 16.28
CA LEU A 6 -11.16 -4.75 16.62
C LEU A 6 -10.08 -5.34 15.70
N LYS A 7 -10.24 -6.59 15.23
CA LYS A 7 -9.28 -7.22 14.34
C LYS A 7 -9.31 -6.52 12.99
N THR A 8 -10.50 -6.32 12.43
CA THR A 8 -10.67 -5.62 11.15
C THR A 8 -10.10 -4.20 11.21
N GLN A 9 -10.34 -3.46 12.29
CA GLN A 9 -9.74 -2.13 12.49
C GLN A 9 -8.21 -2.18 12.52
N ASN A 10 -7.63 -3.15 13.21
CA ASN A 10 -6.18 -3.29 13.31
C ASN A 10 -5.54 -3.56 11.93
N GLU A 11 -6.13 -4.45 11.13
CA GLU A 11 -5.64 -4.73 9.77
C GLU A 11 -5.76 -3.50 8.85
N ILE A 12 -6.85 -2.73 8.96
CA ILE A 12 -7.01 -1.46 8.24
C ILE A 12 -5.91 -0.48 8.65
N SER A 13 -5.71 -0.27 9.96
CA SER A 13 -4.72 0.69 10.47
C SER A 13 -3.29 0.33 10.07
N ILE A 14 -2.93 -0.96 10.09
CA ILE A 14 -1.61 -1.42 9.63
C ILE A 14 -1.41 -1.07 8.15
N LEU A 15 -2.41 -1.34 7.31
CA LEU A 15 -2.27 -1.09 5.87
C LEU A 15 -2.31 0.40 5.52
N VAL A 16 -3.18 1.18 6.16
CA VAL A 16 -3.22 2.65 6.01
C VAL A 16 -1.87 3.24 6.43
N GLY A 17 -1.34 2.84 7.58
CA GLY A 17 -0.03 3.31 8.07
C GLY A 17 1.15 2.90 7.19
N PHE A 18 1.03 1.82 6.40
CA PHE A 18 2.03 1.46 5.41
C PHE A 18 1.87 2.28 4.11
N LEU A 19 0.64 2.44 3.62
CA LEU A 19 0.34 3.16 2.39
C LEU A 19 0.50 4.69 2.53
N SER A 20 0.55 5.20 3.76
CA SER A 20 0.81 6.63 4.00
C SER A 20 2.15 7.11 3.45
N ALA A 21 3.09 6.22 3.13
CA ALA A 21 4.30 6.57 2.37
C ALA A 21 4.01 7.23 0.99
N LEU A 22 2.79 7.08 0.47
CA LEU A 22 2.30 7.66 -0.79
C LEU A 22 1.34 8.83 -0.58
N ASP A 23 1.09 9.20 0.67
CA ASP A 23 0.19 10.30 1.05
C ASP A 23 0.83 11.65 0.74
N GLU A 24 0.03 12.59 0.23
CA GLU A 24 0.45 13.96 -0.10
C GLU A 24 1.10 14.69 1.06
N GLU A 25 0.68 14.41 2.30
CA GLU A 25 1.24 15.07 3.49
C GLU A 25 2.54 14.42 3.98
N VAL A 26 2.89 13.23 3.48
CA VAL A 26 4.02 12.41 3.97
C VAL A 26 5.14 12.29 2.95
N ILE A 27 4.80 12.18 1.67
CA ILE A 27 5.79 12.01 0.61
C ILE A 27 6.66 13.26 0.47
N SER A 28 7.97 13.07 0.25
CA SER A 28 8.89 14.19 0.03
C SER A 28 8.69 14.81 -1.35
N ASP A 29 9.00 16.10 -1.52
CA ASP A 29 8.94 16.78 -2.84
C ASP A 29 9.78 16.04 -3.90
N ASN A 30 10.96 15.54 -3.51
CA ASN A 30 11.85 14.82 -4.41
C ASN A 30 11.22 13.50 -4.87
N ASP A 31 10.64 12.75 -3.93
CA ASP A 31 9.97 11.49 -4.20
C ASP A 31 8.72 11.67 -5.06
N TYR A 32 7.93 12.69 -4.76
CA TYR A 32 6.76 13.08 -5.54
C TYR A 32 7.14 13.38 -7.00
N LEU A 33 8.21 14.16 -7.23
CA LEU A 33 8.68 14.47 -8.58
C LEU A 33 9.06 13.23 -9.40
N LEU A 34 9.51 12.15 -8.73
CA LEU A 34 9.86 10.88 -9.37
C LEU A 34 8.63 10.03 -9.75
N ILE A 35 7.47 10.28 -9.13
CA ILE A 35 6.29 9.44 -9.30
C ILE A 35 5.06 10.15 -9.91
N LYS A 36 4.99 11.48 -9.88
CA LYS A 36 3.77 12.25 -10.23
C LYS A 36 3.12 11.85 -11.56
N ASN A 37 3.92 11.65 -12.62
CA ASN A 37 3.40 11.35 -13.97
C ASN A 37 3.14 9.84 -14.20
N LYS A 38 3.23 8.99 -13.18
CA LYS A 38 3.09 7.53 -13.32
C LYS A 38 1.63 7.11 -13.16
N ASN A 39 1.19 6.19 -14.00
CA ASN A 39 -0.17 5.66 -13.93
C ASN A 39 -0.24 4.41 -13.07
N VAL A 40 -0.79 4.54 -11.86
CA VAL A 40 -0.94 3.42 -10.90
C VAL A 40 -1.77 2.25 -11.39
N ASN A 41 -2.56 2.43 -12.44
CA ASN A 41 -3.32 1.34 -13.06
C ASN A 41 -2.46 0.50 -14.02
N ASN A 42 -1.34 1.07 -14.50
CA ASN A 42 -0.31 0.36 -15.26
C ASN A 42 0.66 -0.34 -14.29
N GLU A 43 0.96 -1.61 -14.57
CA GLU A 43 1.77 -2.42 -13.68
C GLU A 43 3.24 -2.01 -13.62
N SER A 44 3.85 -1.62 -14.75
CA SER A 44 5.24 -1.17 -14.76
C SER A 44 5.41 0.14 -14.00
N ASP A 45 4.44 1.04 -14.15
CA ASP A 45 4.42 2.31 -13.44
C ASP A 45 4.23 2.08 -11.93
N LEU A 46 3.26 1.25 -11.54
CA LEU A 46 3.04 0.90 -10.13
C LEU A 46 4.25 0.18 -9.52
N ARG A 47 4.90 -0.72 -10.27
CA ARG A 47 6.15 -1.36 -9.86
C ARG A 47 7.23 -0.31 -9.64
N SER A 48 7.36 0.63 -10.56
CA SER A 48 8.34 1.71 -10.50
C SER A 48 8.08 2.68 -9.33
N ILE A 49 6.82 2.95 -8.98
CA ILE A 49 6.46 3.68 -7.74
C ILE A 49 6.86 2.85 -6.52
N SER A 50 6.54 1.55 -6.53
CA SER A 50 6.83 0.65 -5.43
C SER A 50 8.34 0.52 -5.16
N ASP A 51 9.17 0.38 -6.19
CA ASP A 51 10.63 0.28 -6.05
C ASP A 51 11.26 1.57 -5.50
N ILE A 52 10.70 2.74 -5.83
CA ILE A 52 11.22 4.04 -5.37
C ILE A 52 10.74 4.38 -3.96
N ILE A 53 9.47 4.14 -3.64
CA ILE A 53 8.83 4.62 -2.41
C ILE A 53 8.57 3.49 -1.42
N LEU A 54 7.75 2.53 -1.85
CA LEU A 54 7.25 1.49 -0.93
C LEU A 54 8.37 0.53 -0.50
N LYS A 55 9.34 0.24 -1.36
CA LYS A 55 10.43 -0.69 -1.08
C LYS A 55 11.35 -0.15 0.02
N PRO A 56 11.94 1.05 -0.08
CA PRO A 56 12.73 1.60 1.03
C PRO A 56 11.95 1.61 2.34
N TRP A 57 10.72 2.11 2.33
CA TRP A 57 9.86 2.18 3.51
C TRP A 57 9.57 0.80 4.13
N PHE A 58 9.25 -0.18 3.29
CA PHE A 58 9.01 -1.56 3.70
C PHE A 58 10.25 -2.22 4.30
N LEU A 59 11.44 -1.92 3.75
CA LEU A 59 12.69 -2.51 4.21
C LEU A 59 13.23 -1.87 5.49
N GLU A 60 12.76 -0.68 5.89
CA GLU A 60 13.04 -0.14 7.22
C GLU A 60 12.35 -0.95 8.34
N TYR A 61 11.26 -1.66 8.02
CA TYR A 61 10.54 -2.45 9.01
C TYR A 61 11.33 -3.69 9.40
N VAL A 62 11.25 -4.09 10.67
CA VAL A 62 11.72 -5.40 11.11
C VAL A 62 10.93 -6.51 10.41
N PRO A 63 11.52 -7.70 10.16
CA PRO A 63 10.86 -8.78 9.40
C PRO A 63 9.45 -9.13 9.88
N ALA A 64 9.23 -9.19 11.20
CA ALA A 64 7.91 -9.47 11.77
C ALA A 64 6.85 -8.41 11.40
N ASN A 65 7.24 -7.15 11.23
CA ASN A 65 6.32 -6.09 10.81
C ASN A 65 6.10 -6.10 9.29
N ARG A 66 7.08 -6.51 8.49
CA ARG A 66 6.91 -6.77 7.06
C ARG A 66 5.86 -7.84 6.80
N ASP A 67 5.92 -8.94 7.57
CA ASP A 67 4.94 -10.02 7.50
C ASP A 67 3.53 -9.53 7.86
N LYS A 68 3.40 -8.68 8.88
CA LYS A 68 2.11 -8.07 9.25
C LYS A 68 1.51 -7.27 8.10
N VAL A 69 2.28 -6.41 7.43
CA VAL A 69 1.79 -5.64 6.27
C VAL A 69 1.25 -6.58 5.18
N ILE A 70 1.99 -7.64 4.83
CA ILE A 70 1.57 -8.62 3.83
C ILE A 70 0.29 -9.36 4.28
N GLN A 71 0.19 -9.72 5.56
CA GLN A 71 -0.99 -10.37 6.15
C GLN A 71 -2.20 -9.44 6.12
N SER A 72 -2.04 -8.17 6.46
CA SER A 72 -3.10 -7.16 6.38
C SER A 72 -3.59 -7.00 4.95
N ILE A 73 -2.70 -6.93 3.95
CA ILE A 73 -3.13 -6.88 2.54
C ILE A 73 -3.93 -8.14 2.16
N ASN A 74 -3.50 -9.33 2.59
CA ASN A 74 -4.27 -10.55 2.34
C ASN A 74 -5.66 -10.48 2.97
N PHE A 75 -5.75 -10.07 4.24
CA PHE A 75 -7.02 -9.93 4.95
C PHE A 75 -7.97 -8.96 4.24
N ILE A 76 -7.47 -7.80 3.84
CA ILE A 76 -8.26 -6.77 3.15
C ILE A 76 -8.76 -7.25 1.78
N ILE A 77 -7.93 -7.96 1.00
CA ILE A 77 -8.33 -8.49 -0.32
C ILE A 77 -9.34 -9.64 -0.20
N SER A 78 -9.26 -10.45 0.86
CA SER A 78 -10.11 -11.65 1.03
C SER A 78 -11.38 -11.40 1.84
N GLY A 79 -11.59 -10.18 2.34
CA GLY A 79 -12.82 -9.81 3.04
C GLY A 79 -14.05 -9.74 2.11
N GLU A 80 -15.22 -10.10 2.64
CA GLU A 80 -16.50 -10.00 1.91
C GLU A 80 -17.03 -8.55 1.80
N LEU A 81 -16.53 -7.66 2.66
CA LEU A 81 -16.82 -6.23 2.62
C LEU A 81 -15.80 -5.50 1.75
N SER A 82 -16.17 -4.33 1.23
CA SER A 82 -15.28 -3.43 0.47
C SER A 82 -14.19 -2.77 1.34
N LEU A 83 -13.42 -3.56 2.10
CA LEU A 83 -12.37 -3.07 2.97
C LEU A 83 -11.26 -2.34 2.19
N ALA A 84 -11.04 -2.72 0.93
CA ALA A 84 -10.12 -2.00 0.04
C ALA A 84 -10.60 -0.57 -0.25
N ASP A 85 -11.92 -0.33 -0.38
CA ASP A 85 -12.45 1.02 -0.53
C ASP A 85 -12.18 1.86 0.72
N VAL A 86 -12.38 1.27 1.91
CA VAL A 86 -12.14 1.93 3.19
C VAL A 86 -10.67 2.29 3.34
N VAL A 87 -9.76 1.33 3.18
CA VAL A 87 -8.31 1.58 3.32
C VAL A 87 -7.84 2.69 2.39
N LEU A 88 -8.25 2.65 1.13
CA LEU A 88 -7.78 3.62 0.13
C LEU A 88 -8.46 4.98 0.26
N SER A 89 -9.60 5.09 0.96
CA SER A 89 -10.21 6.40 1.26
C SER A 89 -9.56 7.12 2.45
N GLU A 90 -8.79 6.41 3.28
CA GLU A 90 -8.09 6.96 4.44
C GLU A 90 -6.68 7.49 4.10
N VAL A 91 -6.26 7.40 2.84
CA VAL A 91 -4.95 7.89 2.35
C VAL A 91 -5.19 8.89 1.23
N ASN A 92 -4.63 10.08 1.35
CA ASN A 92 -4.72 11.11 0.32
C ASN A 92 -3.60 10.93 -0.71
N PHE A 93 -3.82 10.04 -1.68
CA PHE A 93 -2.80 9.69 -2.66
C PHE A 93 -2.43 10.85 -3.58
N THR A 94 -1.13 10.99 -3.85
CA THR A 94 -0.55 11.96 -4.80
C THR A 94 -0.65 11.55 -6.28
N PHE A 95 -1.49 10.58 -6.61
CA PHE A 95 -1.57 10.04 -7.96
C PHE A 95 -2.40 10.94 -8.88
N ASP A 96 -1.85 11.27 -10.06
CA ASP A 96 -2.59 11.96 -11.11
C ASP A 96 -3.78 11.15 -11.66
N HIS A 97 -3.79 9.83 -11.39
CA HIS A 97 -4.83 8.91 -11.82
C HIS A 97 -5.48 8.20 -10.64
N GLU A 98 -6.80 8.19 -10.61
CA GLU A 98 -7.57 7.37 -9.65
C GLU A 98 -7.23 5.88 -9.80
N ILE A 99 -7.26 5.17 -8.67
CA ILE A 99 -7.12 3.71 -8.62
C ILE A 99 -8.44 3.08 -9.08
N LYS A 100 -8.46 2.54 -10.31
CA LYS A 100 -9.67 1.97 -10.93
C LYS A 100 -10.07 0.64 -10.32
N ASP A 101 -9.09 -0.24 -10.10
CA ASP A 101 -9.28 -1.56 -9.49
C ASP A 101 -8.44 -1.66 -8.23
N LYS A 102 -9.11 -1.41 -7.10
CA LYS A 102 -8.52 -1.35 -5.76
C LYS A 102 -7.99 -2.69 -5.30
N LEU A 103 -8.67 -3.78 -5.65
CA LEU A 103 -8.23 -5.13 -5.30
C LEU A 103 -7.01 -5.54 -6.13
N LEU A 104 -7.00 -5.23 -7.42
CA LEU A 104 -5.86 -5.48 -8.28
C LEU A 104 -4.64 -4.65 -7.85
N PHE A 105 -4.85 -3.37 -7.50
CA PHE A 105 -3.81 -2.49 -6.97
C PHE A 105 -3.14 -3.11 -5.73
N LEU A 106 -3.93 -3.47 -4.70
CA LEU A 106 -3.41 -4.09 -3.49
C LEU A 106 -2.76 -5.46 -3.75
N THR A 107 -3.31 -6.24 -4.68
CA THR A 107 -2.75 -7.54 -5.08
C THR A 107 -1.37 -7.39 -5.70
N ARG A 108 -1.18 -6.41 -6.58
CA ARG A 108 0.11 -6.08 -7.19
C ARG A 108 1.11 -5.59 -6.17
N VAL A 109 0.72 -4.62 -5.33
CA VAL A 109 1.57 -4.12 -4.23
C VAL A 109 2.04 -5.29 -3.36
N LYS A 110 1.14 -6.18 -2.92
CA LYS A 110 1.50 -7.38 -2.17
C LYS A 110 2.52 -8.27 -2.89
N SER A 111 2.37 -8.48 -4.20
CA SER A 111 3.32 -9.29 -4.97
C SER A 111 4.71 -8.69 -4.89
N PHE A 112 4.83 -7.38 -5.09
CA PHE A 112 6.10 -6.66 -5.03
C PHE A 112 6.73 -6.74 -3.63
N LEU A 113 5.95 -6.52 -2.57
CA LEU A 113 6.46 -6.65 -1.18
C LEU A 113 7.00 -8.06 -0.89
N LYS A 114 6.32 -9.10 -1.37
CA LYS A 114 6.79 -10.48 -1.24
C LYS A 114 8.10 -10.74 -1.98
N GLU A 115 8.34 -10.08 -3.11
CA GLU A 115 9.63 -10.12 -3.82
C GLU A 115 10.72 -9.43 -2.98
N TYR A 116 10.44 -8.22 -2.48
CA TYR A 116 11.42 -7.47 -1.67
C TYR A 116 11.84 -8.19 -0.39
N SER A 117 10.93 -8.96 0.22
CA SER A 117 11.26 -9.80 1.38
C SER A 117 12.22 -10.93 1.06
N LYS A 118 12.26 -11.42 -0.19
CA LYS A 118 13.19 -12.49 -0.62
C LYS A 118 14.56 -11.93 -0.98
N ASP A 119 14.61 -10.73 -1.55
CA ASP A 119 15.85 -10.06 -1.97
C ASP A 119 16.74 -9.63 -0.78
N ASN A 120 16.21 -9.61 0.45
CA ASN A 120 16.92 -9.22 1.66
C ASN A 120 17.26 -10.41 2.59
N CYS A 121 17.18 -11.64 2.09
CA CYS A 121 17.59 -12.87 2.80
C CYS A 121 18.92 -13.41 2.26
#